data_AF-A0A5B7DPH1-F1
#
_entry.id   AF-A0A5B7DPH1-F1
#
_cell.length_a   1.000
_cell.length_b   1.000
_cell.length_c   1.000
_cell.angle_alpha   90.00
_cell.angle_beta   90.00
_cell.angle_gamma   90.00
#
_symmetry.space_group_name_H-M   'P 1'
#
loop_
_entity.id
_entity.type
_entity.pdbx_description
1 polymer ?
#
loop_
_entity_poly.entity_id
_entity_poly.type
_entity_poly.pdbx_seq_one_letter_code
_entity_poly.pdbx_strand_id
1 'polypeptide(L)'
;MGSVYDQKNVQMLEVGEVEDMFIPNPEDLLVNLDQSRNLVEDFLTTLPDAHAASCHTQSALGAALHAAFKLMVGTELPLGGMSPIGGRITVMTTTLPTVGPGALKPREDPNQRASKDIQNMGPATDFYKKLALDCSGQQIAVDLFALNSQYVDLATLSGVSKFSGGCIHHFPNFHVARNPASHAPFVSCLNRYITRKIGFEAVMRIRATRGLAITNFHGSFFVRSTDLLSLPNINPDAGFGMQVNIEEPLHNIRTACFQAALLYTSSKGSGYR
;
A
#
# COMPACT_ATOMS: atom_id res chain seq x y z
N MET A 1 19.06 -31.24 -33.18
CA MET A 1 17.68 -30.74 -33.34
C MET A 1 17.43 -29.77 -32.20
N GLY A 2 17.35 -28.48 -32.51
CA GLY A 2 17.35 -27.40 -31.52
C GLY A 2 16.12 -27.45 -30.63
N SER A 3 16.34 -27.28 -29.32
CA SER A 3 15.26 -27.00 -28.37
C SER A 3 14.63 -25.67 -28.77
N VAL A 4 13.35 -25.72 -29.11
CA VAL A 4 12.49 -24.54 -29.19
C VAL A 4 12.54 -23.91 -27.79
N TYR A 5 13.25 -22.79 -27.67
CA TYR A 5 13.08 -21.90 -26.53
C TYR A 5 11.61 -21.49 -26.55
N ASP A 6 10.86 -21.93 -25.55
CA ASP A 6 9.47 -21.53 -25.35
C ASP A 6 9.47 -20.02 -25.11
N GLN A 7 9.13 -19.25 -26.14
CA GLN A 7 9.15 -17.80 -26.12
C GLN A 7 7.91 -17.36 -25.36
N LYS A 8 8.02 -17.29 -24.02
CA LYS A 8 6.95 -16.78 -23.15
C LYS A 8 6.57 -15.38 -23.65
N ASN A 9 5.36 -15.23 -24.17
CA ASN A 9 4.79 -13.94 -24.57
C ASN A 9 3.94 -13.38 -23.43
N VAL A 10 3.85 -12.05 -23.33
CA VAL A 10 2.96 -11.38 -22.37
C VAL A 10 1.51 -11.68 -22.75
N GLN A 11 0.73 -12.17 -21.79
CA GLN A 11 -0.70 -12.44 -21.96
C GLN A 11 -1.51 -11.55 -21.02
N MET A 12 -2.61 -11.00 -21.52
CA MET A 12 -3.58 -10.23 -20.73
C MET A 12 -4.82 -11.09 -20.49
N LEU A 13 -5.20 -11.26 -19.22
CA LEU A 13 -6.39 -12.01 -18.81
C LEU A 13 -7.41 -11.02 -18.24
N GLU A 14 -8.54 -10.87 -18.92
CA GLU A 14 -9.61 -9.98 -18.48
C GLU A 14 -10.59 -10.72 -17.57
N VAL A 15 -10.86 -10.16 -16.39
CA VAL A 15 -11.85 -10.67 -15.44
C VAL A 15 -12.98 -9.64 -15.32
N GLY A 16 -14.15 -10.00 -15.85
CA GLY A 16 -15.34 -9.14 -15.81
C GLY A 16 -16.13 -9.21 -14.50
N GLU A 17 -15.90 -10.26 -13.68
CA GLU A 17 -16.52 -10.41 -12.36
C GLU A 17 -15.83 -9.51 -11.34
N VAL A 18 -16.58 -8.62 -10.70
CA VAL A 18 -16.05 -7.60 -9.79
C VAL A 18 -16.49 -7.79 -8.34
N GLU A 19 -17.56 -8.54 -8.09
CA GLU A 19 -18.09 -8.78 -6.75
C GLU A 19 -17.37 -9.96 -6.09
N ASP A 20 -17.15 -11.05 -6.83
CA ASP A 20 -16.39 -12.22 -6.36
C ASP A 20 -15.11 -12.45 -7.18
N MET A 21 -14.11 -11.61 -6.90
CA MET A 21 -12.85 -11.59 -7.63
C MET A 21 -12.07 -12.90 -7.48
N PHE A 22 -11.59 -13.49 -8.57
CA PHE A 22 -10.73 -14.66 -8.58
C PHE A 22 -9.47 -14.44 -9.44
N ILE A 23 -8.46 -15.29 -9.26
CA ILE A 23 -7.23 -15.24 -10.06
C ILE A 23 -7.37 -16.26 -11.21
N PRO A 24 -7.48 -15.82 -12.48
CA PRO A 24 -7.79 -16.70 -13.60
C PRO A 24 -6.68 -17.71 -13.91
N ASN A 25 -5.43 -17.30 -13.75
CA ASN A 25 -4.27 -18.18 -13.77
C ASN A 25 -3.28 -17.70 -12.69
N PRO A 26 -3.09 -18.41 -11.58
CA PRO A 26 -2.18 -17.99 -10.52
C PRO A 26 -0.70 -18.21 -10.87
N GLU A 27 -0.41 -19.04 -11.87
CA GLU A 27 0.96 -19.28 -12.33
C GLU A 27 1.49 -18.07 -13.13
N ASP A 28 2.80 -17.81 -13.01
CA ASP A 28 3.52 -16.78 -13.77
C ASP A 28 3.00 -15.32 -13.62
N LEU A 29 2.09 -15.03 -12.68
CA LEU A 29 1.69 -13.65 -12.34
C LEU A 29 2.68 -12.96 -11.39
N LEU A 30 3.34 -13.73 -10.50
CA LEU A 30 4.43 -13.27 -9.65
C LEU A 30 5.73 -13.88 -10.15
N VAL A 31 6.55 -13.06 -10.81
CA VAL A 31 7.78 -13.51 -11.48
C VAL A 31 9.03 -12.95 -10.84
N ASN A 32 10.15 -13.66 -11.02
CA ASN A 32 11.45 -13.10 -10.70
C ASN A 32 11.82 -12.03 -11.74
N LEU A 33 12.03 -10.79 -11.28
CA LEU A 33 12.30 -9.65 -12.16
C LEU A 33 13.59 -9.81 -12.97
N ASP A 34 14.64 -10.43 -12.42
CA ASP A 34 15.91 -10.62 -13.13
C ASP A 34 15.74 -11.63 -14.29
N GLN A 35 14.89 -12.64 -14.11
CA GLN A 35 14.60 -13.65 -15.13
C GLN A 35 13.63 -13.14 -16.20
N SER A 36 12.67 -12.29 -15.81
CA SER A 36 11.59 -11.82 -16.68
C SER A 36 11.74 -10.36 -17.13
N ARG A 37 12.92 -9.74 -16.95
CA ARG A 37 13.16 -8.31 -17.22
C ARG A 37 12.66 -7.88 -18.60
N ASN A 38 13.05 -8.59 -19.65
CA ASN A 38 12.68 -8.23 -21.02
C ASN A 38 11.16 -8.23 -21.21
N LEU A 39 10.47 -9.24 -20.67
CA LEU A 39 9.01 -9.34 -20.76
C LEU A 39 8.30 -8.21 -20.01
N VAL A 40 8.83 -7.81 -18.85
CA VAL A 40 8.29 -6.68 -18.08
C VAL A 40 8.52 -5.37 -18.82
N GLU A 41 9.69 -5.15 -19.41
CA GLU A 41 10.00 -3.95 -20.20
C GLU A 41 9.11 -3.86 -21.45
N ASP A 42 8.91 -4.98 -22.16
CA ASP A 42 8.01 -5.06 -23.31
C ASP A 42 6.56 -4.79 -22.93
N PHE A 43 6.08 -5.35 -21.81
CA PHE A 43 4.75 -5.08 -21.28
C PHE A 43 4.57 -3.60 -20.93
N LEU A 44 5.51 -3.01 -20.18
CA LEU A 44 5.41 -1.60 -19.79
C LEU A 44 5.45 -0.65 -20.98
N THR A 45 6.13 -1.03 -22.06
CA THR A 45 6.18 -0.26 -23.32
C THR A 45 4.87 -0.32 -24.08
N THR A 46 4.20 -1.48 -24.09
CA THR A 46 2.97 -1.72 -24.86
C THR A 46 1.68 -1.34 -24.11
N LEU A 47 1.73 -1.30 -22.76
CA LEU A 47 0.58 -1.03 -21.90
C LEU A 47 -0.18 0.29 -22.23
N PRO A 48 0.48 1.43 -22.50
CA PRO A 48 -0.23 2.66 -22.86
C PRO A 48 -1.03 2.52 -24.16
N ASP A 49 -0.45 1.88 -25.17
CA ASP A 49 -1.09 1.70 -26.48
C ASP A 49 -2.29 0.75 -26.38
N ALA A 50 -2.20 -0.29 -25.55
CA ALA A 50 -3.29 -1.23 -25.29
C ALA A 50 -4.56 -0.55 -24.72
N HIS A 51 -4.41 0.58 -24.05
CA HIS A 51 -5.51 1.31 -23.43
C HIS A 51 -5.74 2.74 -23.99
N ALA A 52 -5.03 3.12 -25.06
CA ALA A 52 -5.07 4.48 -25.61
C ALA A 52 -6.49 4.92 -26.07
N ALA A 53 -7.30 3.96 -26.52
CA ALA A 53 -8.68 4.19 -26.97
C ALA A 53 -9.73 3.94 -25.87
N SER A 54 -9.32 3.68 -24.63
CA SER A 54 -10.27 3.39 -23.54
C SER A 54 -11.09 4.62 -23.16
N CYS A 55 -12.41 4.49 -23.22
CA CYS A 55 -13.35 5.53 -22.78
C CYS A 55 -13.95 5.23 -21.40
N HIS A 56 -13.45 4.21 -20.70
CA HIS A 56 -13.97 3.81 -19.40
C HIS A 56 -13.64 4.86 -18.34
N THR A 57 -14.65 5.34 -17.63
CA THR A 57 -14.53 6.34 -16.57
C THR A 57 -14.71 5.75 -15.17
N GLN A 58 -15.21 4.52 -15.10
CA GLN A 58 -15.47 3.80 -13.85
C GLN A 58 -14.20 3.09 -13.36
N SER A 59 -14.08 2.92 -12.04
CA SER A 59 -12.97 2.20 -11.41
C SER A 59 -13.50 1.15 -10.42
N ALA A 60 -12.98 -0.07 -10.52
CA ALA A 60 -13.28 -1.21 -9.65
C ALA A 60 -12.13 -1.49 -8.65
N LEU A 61 -11.61 -0.43 -8.01
CA LEU A 61 -10.42 -0.52 -7.15
C LEU A 61 -10.52 -1.59 -6.05
N GLY A 62 -11.68 -1.74 -5.40
CA GLY A 62 -11.81 -2.74 -4.36
C GLY A 62 -11.68 -4.18 -4.88
N ALA A 63 -12.23 -4.45 -6.07
CA ALA A 63 -12.06 -5.73 -6.74
C ALA A 63 -10.59 -5.99 -7.11
N ALA A 64 -9.91 -4.97 -7.65
CA ALA A 64 -8.48 -5.04 -7.97
C ALA A 64 -7.61 -5.29 -6.73
N LEU A 65 -7.94 -4.67 -5.59
CA LEU A 65 -7.25 -4.91 -4.32
C LEU A 65 -7.49 -6.34 -3.79
N HIS A 66 -8.70 -6.89 -3.94
CA HIS A 66 -8.96 -8.29 -3.63
C HIS A 66 -8.14 -9.24 -4.49
N ALA A 67 -8.03 -8.98 -5.81
CA ALA A 67 -7.17 -9.77 -6.69
C ALA A 67 -5.71 -9.72 -6.22
N ALA A 68 -5.19 -8.51 -5.98
CA ALA A 68 -3.81 -8.33 -5.52
C ALA A 68 -3.56 -9.03 -4.17
N PHE A 69 -4.51 -8.95 -3.22
CA PHE A 69 -4.41 -9.67 -1.94
C PHE A 69 -4.40 -11.19 -2.13
N LYS A 70 -5.35 -11.75 -2.90
CA LYS A 70 -5.42 -13.20 -3.18
C LYS A 70 -4.15 -13.72 -3.85
N LEU A 71 -3.57 -12.92 -4.76
CA LEU A 71 -2.31 -13.25 -5.43
C LEU A 71 -1.13 -13.31 -4.45
N MET A 72 -1.06 -12.37 -3.50
CA MET A 72 0.06 -12.22 -2.56
C MET A 72 0.01 -13.21 -1.39
N VAL A 73 -1.18 -13.62 -0.97
CA VAL A 73 -1.37 -14.65 0.08
C VAL A 73 -1.11 -16.06 -0.46
N GLY A 74 -1.12 -16.23 -1.78
CA GLY A 74 -1.14 -17.54 -2.42
C GLY A 74 -2.54 -18.11 -2.38
N THR A 75 -3.06 -18.54 -3.53
CA THR A 75 -4.34 -19.24 -3.56
C THR A 75 -4.21 -20.60 -2.89
N GLU A 76 -5.18 -20.99 -2.06
CA GLU A 76 -5.35 -22.36 -1.56
C GLU A 76 -5.60 -23.31 -2.75
N LEU A 77 -4.54 -23.72 -3.44
CA LEU A 77 -4.64 -24.71 -4.49
C LEU A 77 -4.60 -26.11 -3.86
N PRO A 78 -5.49 -27.04 -4.29
CA PRO A 78 -5.53 -28.42 -3.78
C PRO A 78 -4.24 -29.23 -3.98
N LEU A 79 -3.29 -28.74 -4.77
CA LEU A 79 -2.10 -29.46 -5.21
C LEU A 79 -0.78 -28.69 -5.00
N GLY A 80 -0.73 -27.84 -3.97
CA GLY A 80 0.50 -27.15 -3.55
C GLY A 80 0.32 -25.65 -3.52
N GLY A 81 -0.27 -25.14 -2.45
CA GLY A 81 -0.36 -23.71 -2.20
C GLY A 81 1.03 -23.08 -2.06
N MET A 82 1.22 -21.91 -2.66
CA MET A 82 2.36 -21.06 -2.35
C MET A 82 2.21 -20.54 -0.92
N SER A 83 3.30 -20.52 -0.15
CA SER A 83 3.31 -19.88 1.17
C SER A 83 3.04 -18.38 1.02
N PRO A 84 2.29 -17.73 1.95
CA PRO A 84 2.11 -16.29 1.92
C PRO A 84 3.45 -15.58 1.83
N ILE A 85 3.65 -14.80 0.77
CA ILE A 85 4.92 -14.11 0.50
C ILE A 85 4.98 -12.79 1.28
N GLY A 86 3.81 -12.21 1.58
CA GLY A 86 3.69 -10.84 2.04
C GLY A 86 4.18 -9.86 0.96
N GLY A 87 4.48 -8.63 1.35
CA GLY A 87 5.11 -7.64 0.49
C GLY A 87 4.35 -6.33 0.38
N ARG A 88 4.26 -5.78 -0.85
CA ARG A 88 3.78 -4.42 -1.08
C ARG A 88 2.91 -4.33 -2.33
N ILE A 89 1.69 -3.84 -2.16
CA ILE A 89 0.77 -3.50 -3.26
C ILE A 89 0.86 -1.99 -3.49
N THR A 90 1.19 -1.58 -4.72
CA THR A 90 1.22 -0.15 -5.10
C THR A 90 0.01 0.17 -5.97
N VAL A 91 -0.88 1.02 -5.48
CA VAL A 91 -2.06 1.49 -6.20
C VAL A 91 -1.76 2.84 -6.84
N MET A 92 -2.00 2.95 -8.14
CA MET A 92 -2.07 4.21 -8.86
C MET A 92 -3.54 4.51 -9.15
N THR A 93 -4.12 5.54 -8.52
CA THR A 93 -5.52 5.94 -8.74
C THR A 93 -5.61 7.37 -9.26
N THR A 94 -6.53 7.60 -10.18
CA THR A 94 -6.81 8.92 -10.78
C THR A 94 -8.27 9.34 -10.63
N THR A 95 -9.16 8.39 -10.34
CA THR A 95 -10.63 8.56 -10.30
C THR A 95 -11.24 7.90 -9.06
N LEU A 96 -12.46 8.32 -8.72
CA LEU A 96 -13.23 7.73 -7.65
C LEU A 96 -13.57 6.26 -8.00
N PRO A 97 -13.35 5.28 -7.10
CA PRO A 97 -13.85 3.93 -7.30
C PRO A 97 -15.38 3.93 -7.23
N THR A 98 -16.06 3.50 -8.30
CA THR A 98 -17.53 3.58 -8.42
C THR A 98 -18.20 2.23 -8.66
N VAL A 99 -17.44 1.15 -8.81
CA VAL A 99 -17.95 -0.18 -9.15
C VAL A 99 -17.30 -1.22 -8.24
N GLY A 100 -18.04 -2.29 -7.92
CA GLY A 100 -17.55 -3.40 -7.11
C GLY A 100 -17.49 -3.11 -5.61
N PRO A 101 -16.82 -3.99 -4.84
CA PRO A 101 -16.75 -3.87 -3.39
C PRO A 101 -16.03 -2.57 -2.99
N GLY A 102 -16.58 -1.87 -2.00
CA GLY A 102 -16.05 -0.58 -1.57
C GLY A 102 -16.26 0.58 -2.56
N ALA A 103 -17.16 0.42 -3.54
CA ALA A 103 -17.59 1.50 -4.42
C ALA A 103 -18.08 2.73 -3.62
N LEU A 104 -17.73 3.91 -4.10
CA LEU A 104 -18.00 5.19 -3.47
C LEU A 104 -18.88 6.07 -4.37
N LYS A 105 -19.57 7.00 -3.73
CA LYS A 105 -20.32 8.07 -4.40
C LYS A 105 -19.67 9.41 -4.06
N PRO A 106 -19.65 10.38 -4.99
CA PRO A 106 -19.26 11.74 -4.66
C PRO A 106 -20.11 12.25 -3.51
N ARG A 107 -19.44 12.69 -2.43
CA ARG A 107 -20.09 13.20 -1.22
C ARG A 107 -19.59 14.59 -0.82
N GLU A 108 -18.72 15.18 -1.64
CA GLU A 108 -18.39 16.60 -1.49
C GLU A 108 -19.54 17.47 -2.00
N ASP A 109 -19.89 18.49 -1.24
CA ASP A 109 -20.69 19.60 -1.74
C ASP A 109 -19.73 20.75 -2.12
N PRO A 110 -19.60 21.09 -3.41
CA PRO A 110 -18.74 22.18 -3.85
C PRO A 110 -19.03 23.52 -3.16
N ASN A 111 -20.28 23.76 -2.75
CA ASN A 111 -20.70 25.00 -2.09
C ASN A 111 -20.24 25.08 -0.63
N GLN A 112 -19.86 23.95 -0.02
CA GLN A 112 -19.46 23.89 1.39
C GLN A 112 -17.94 23.85 1.60
N ARG A 113 -17.14 23.97 0.52
CA ARG A 113 -15.66 23.91 0.58
C ARG A 113 -15.02 24.98 1.49
N ALA A 114 -15.69 26.11 1.71
CA ALA A 114 -15.25 27.20 2.60
C ALA A 114 -15.98 27.23 3.95
N SER A 115 -16.80 26.22 4.25
CA SER A 115 -17.53 26.12 5.52
C SER A 115 -16.57 25.92 6.69
N LYS A 116 -16.93 26.44 7.87
CA LYS A 116 -16.18 26.17 9.12
C LYS A 116 -16.34 24.73 9.60
N ASP A 117 -17.44 24.07 9.22
CA ASP A 117 -17.68 22.68 9.56
C ASP A 117 -17.10 21.76 8.49
N ILE A 118 -16.03 21.05 8.83
CA ILE A 118 -15.38 20.09 7.94
C ILE A 118 -16.15 18.77 7.98
N GLN A 119 -17.05 18.58 7.03
CA GLN A 119 -17.78 17.33 6.84
C GLN A 119 -16.92 16.28 6.12
N ASN A 120 -17.34 15.01 6.15
CA ASN A 120 -16.71 13.90 5.39
C ASN A 120 -15.26 13.55 5.76
N MET A 121 -14.82 13.89 6.97
CA MET A 121 -13.50 13.50 7.48
C MET A 121 -13.38 12.02 7.84
N GLY A 122 -14.52 11.36 8.07
CA GLY A 122 -14.59 9.90 8.29
C GLY A 122 -14.77 9.13 6.98
N PRO A 123 -14.37 7.85 6.93
CA PRO A 123 -14.57 7.01 5.77
C PRO A 123 -16.06 6.76 5.53
N ALA A 124 -16.47 6.67 4.26
CA ALA A 124 -17.84 6.36 3.86
C ALA A 124 -18.20 4.87 4.02
N THR A 125 -17.18 3.99 4.08
CA THR A 125 -17.33 2.55 4.24
C THR A 125 -16.16 1.99 5.05
N ASP A 126 -16.37 0.87 5.75
CA ASP A 126 -15.32 0.17 6.49
C ASP A 126 -14.52 -0.83 5.64
N PHE A 127 -14.92 -1.03 4.38
CA PHE A 127 -14.30 -1.97 3.43
C PHE A 127 -12.77 -1.86 3.38
N TYR A 128 -12.25 -0.66 3.08
CA TYR A 128 -10.81 -0.43 2.93
C TYR A 128 -10.04 -0.64 4.24
N LYS A 129 -10.68 -0.40 5.39
CA LYS A 129 -10.08 -0.67 6.70
C LYS A 129 -10.02 -2.18 6.96
N LYS A 130 -11.10 -2.93 6.70
CA LYS A 130 -11.13 -4.38 6.87
C LYS A 130 -10.06 -5.05 6.02
N LEU A 131 -10.04 -4.73 4.71
CA LEU A 131 -9.04 -5.28 3.80
C LEU A 131 -7.60 -4.95 4.21
N ALA A 132 -7.37 -3.74 4.75
CA ALA A 132 -6.04 -3.37 5.24
C ALA A 132 -5.60 -4.15 6.49
N LEU A 133 -6.54 -4.52 7.36
CA LEU A 133 -6.25 -5.37 8.50
C LEU A 133 -5.90 -6.80 8.03
N ASP A 134 -6.61 -7.31 7.03
CA ASP A 134 -6.30 -8.61 6.40
C ASP A 134 -4.92 -8.59 5.74
N CYS A 135 -4.61 -7.53 4.98
CA CYS A 135 -3.29 -7.31 4.39
C CYS A 135 -2.20 -7.29 5.47
N SER A 136 -2.39 -6.51 6.55
CA SER A 136 -1.42 -6.39 7.65
C SER A 136 -1.15 -7.73 8.34
N GLY A 137 -2.20 -8.54 8.53
CA GLY A 137 -2.09 -9.90 9.07
C GLY A 137 -1.18 -10.79 8.22
N GLN A 138 -1.22 -10.61 6.91
CA GLN A 138 -0.44 -11.36 5.91
C GLN A 138 0.90 -10.68 5.55
N GLN A 139 1.36 -9.71 6.33
CA GLN A 139 2.58 -8.94 6.05
C GLN A 139 2.56 -8.22 4.69
N ILE A 140 1.38 -7.75 4.27
CA ILE A 140 1.16 -6.95 3.07
C ILE A 140 0.85 -5.51 3.48
N ALA A 141 1.56 -4.56 2.87
CA ALA A 141 1.23 -3.14 2.96
C ALA A 141 0.72 -2.61 1.61
N VAL A 142 -0.25 -1.70 1.65
CA VAL A 142 -0.85 -1.08 0.47
C VAL A 142 -0.44 0.39 0.41
N ASP A 143 0.31 0.78 -0.62
CA ASP A 143 0.71 2.16 -0.84
C ASP A 143 -0.17 2.80 -1.92
N LEU A 144 -0.62 4.03 -1.69
CA LEU A 144 -1.54 4.73 -2.57
C LEU A 144 -0.89 5.96 -3.20
N PHE A 145 -0.79 5.96 -4.52
CA PHE A 145 -0.53 7.15 -5.32
C PHE A 145 -1.84 7.66 -5.90
N ALA A 146 -2.30 8.81 -5.42
CA ALA A 146 -3.48 9.50 -5.93
C ALA A 146 -3.04 10.63 -6.87
N LEU A 147 -3.24 10.44 -8.18
CA LEU A 147 -2.91 11.40 -9.25
C LEU A 147 -4.18 11.99 -9.85
N ASN A 148 -5.09 12.47 -9.00
CA ASN A 148 -6.43 12.84 -9.40
C ASN A 148 -6.57 14.32 -9.76
N SER A 149 -7.34 14.60 -10.80
CA SER A 149 -7.84 15.95 -11.13
C SER A 149 -9.29 16.18 -10.69
N GLN A 150 -9.97 15.12 -10.24
CA GLN A 150 -11.33 15.14 -9.72
C GLN A 150 -11.38 14.54 -8.32
N TYR A 151 -12.51 14.66 -7.64
CA TYR A 151 -12.71 14.10 -6.30
C TYR A 151 -12.55 12.57 -6.30
N VAL A 152 -11.79 12.03 -5.34
CA VAL A 152 -11.53 10.58 -5.17
C VAL A 152 -11.79 10.05 -3.75
N ASP A 153 -12.31 10.89 -2.85
CA ASP A 153 -12.57 10.53 -1.45
C ASP A 153 -11.37 9.92 -0.70
N LEU A 154 -10.28 10.68 -0.58
CA LEU A 154 -9.08 10.25 0.17
C LEU A 154 -9.38 9.93 1.64
N ALA A 155 -10.41 10.54 2.25
CA ALA A 155 -10.80 10.21 3.62
C ALA A 155 -11.21 8.73 3.75
N THR A 156 -11.84 8.17 2.73
CA THR A 156 -12.17 6.74 2.66
C THR A 156 -10.99 5.89 2.20
N LEU A 157 -10.35 6.26 1.08
CA LEU A 157 -9.28 5.45 0.48
C LEU A 157 -8.01 5.37 1.34
N SER A 158 -7.70 6.42 2.11
CA SER A 158 -6.53 6.45 2.99
C SER A 158 -6.53 5.33 4.04
N GLY A 159 -7.70 4.80 4.37
CA GLY A 159 -7.83 3.66 5.27
C GLY A 159 -6.99 2.46 4.84
N VAL A 160 -6.95 2.18 3.52
CA VAL A 160 -6.24 0.99 3.04
C VAL A 160 -4.75 1.05 3.34
N SER A 161 -4.14 2.21 3.14
CA SER A 161 -2.71 2.41 3.40
C SER A 161 -2.42 2.58 4.88
N LYS A 162 -3.23 3.36 5.58
CA LYS A 162 -3.00 3.65 7.01
C LYS A 162 -2.98 2.38 7.86
N PHE A 163 -3.96 1.50 7.68
CA PHE A 163 -4.12 0.32 8.54
C PHE A 163 -3.29 -0.88 8.08
N SER A 164 -2.78 -0.88 6.85
CA SER A 164 -1.85 -1.91 6.34
C SER A 164 -0.38 -1.54 6.56
N GLY A 165 -0.08 -0.35 7.11
CA GLY A 165 1.29 0.12 7.32
C GLY A 165 1.94 0.73 6.08
N GLY A 166 1.16 1.05 5.05
CA GLY A 166 1.63 1.72 3.84
C GLY A 166 1.65 3.25 3.93
N CYS A 167 1.90 3.89 2.79
CA CYS A 167 1.97 5.33 2.63
C CYS A 167 1.03 5.87 1.54
N ILE A 168 0.77 7.18 1.59
CA ILE A 168 -0.08 7.88 0.63
C ILE A 168 0.70 9.03 0.02
N HIS A 169 0.73 9.09 -1.30
CA HIS A 169 1.30 10.17 -2.08
C HIS A 169 0.18 10.80 -2.91
N HIS A 170 -0.13 12.06 -2.65
CA HIS A 170 -1.21 12.77 -3.34
C HIS A 170 -0.63 13.87 -4.24
N PHE A 171 -0.90 13.74 -5.53
CA PHE A 171 -0.53 14.66 -6.60
C PHE A 171 -1.81 15.26 -7.21
N PRO A 172 -2.38 16.30 -6.57
CA PRO A 172 -3.61 16.91 -7.05
C PRO A 172 -3.39 17.59 -8.41
N ASN A 173 -4.39 17.51 -9.30
CA ASN A 173 -4.37 18.09 -10.64
C ASN A 173 -3.16 17.65 -11.47
N PHE A 174 -2.71 16.40 -11.29
CA PHE A 174 -1.61 15.83 -12.06
C PHE A 174 -1.99 15.75 -13.54
N HIS A 175 -1.17 16.35 -14.41
CA HIS A 175 -1.35 16.23 -15.85
C HIS A 175 -0.09 16.68 -16.60
N VAL A 176 0.47 15.83 -17.47
CA VAL A 176 1.73 16.13 -18.17
C VAL A 176 1.60 17.33 -19.12
N ALA A 177 0.54 17.41 -19.94
CA ALA A 177 0.34 18.54 -20.85
C ALA A 177 -0.28 19.80 -20.21
N ARG A 178 -1.35 19.66 -19.42
CA ARG A 178 -2.10 20.79 -18.81
C ARG A 178 -1.46 21.35 -17.55
N ASN A 179 -0.67 20.55 -16.83
CA ASN A 179 0.05 20.97 -15.63
C ASN A 179 1.48 20.39 -15.60
N PRO A 180 2.37 20.82 -16.52
CA PRO A 180 3.71 20.23 -16.64
C PRO A 180 4.53 20.32 -15.35
N ALA A 181 4.28 21.34 -14.51
CA ALA A 181 4.93 21.51 -13.21
C ALA A 181 4.66 20.35 -12.23
N SER A 182 3.54 19.65 -12.37
CA SER A 182 3.21 18.47 -11.55
C SER A 182 4.03 17.22 -11.88
N HIS A 183 4.67 17.19 -13.06
CA HIS A 183 5.36 16.01 -13.56
C HIS A 183 6.66 15.71 -12.79
N ALA A 184 7.55 16.68 -12.66
CA ALA A 184 8.85 16.48 -12.02
C ALA A 184 8.75 16.04 -10.54
N PRO A 185 7.86 16.60 -9.70
CA PRO A 185 7.64 16.12 -8.34
C PRO A 185 7.17 14.67 -8.27
N PHE A 186 6.24 14.27 -9.14
CA PHE A 186 5.76 12.89 -9.22
C PHE A 186 6.89 11.93 -9.59
N VAL A 187 7.62 12.22 -10.67
CA VAL A 187 8.74 11.38 -11.12
C VAL A 187 9.81 11.26 -10.04
N SER A 188 10.18 12.37 -9.39
CA SER A 188 11.14 12.36 -8.29
C SER A 188 10.67 11.50 -7.12
N CYS A 189 9.39 11.60 -6.75
CA CYS A 189 8.80 10.82 -5.67
C CYS A 189 8.76 9.32 -6.02
N LEU A 190 8.29 8.97 -7.23
CA LEU A 190 8.21 7.60 -7.69
C LEU A 190 9.61 6.95 -7.80
N ASN A 191 10.60 7.68 -8.31
CA ASN A 191 11.98 7.21 -8.37
C ASN A 191 12.52 6.90 -6.97
N ARG A 192 12.32 7.81 -6.00
CA ARG A 192 12.67 7.54 -4.60
C ARG A 192 11.91 6.33 -4.04
N TYR A 193 10.61 6.24 -4.30
CA TYR A 193 9.74 5.18 -3.81
C TYR A 193 10.16 3.76 -4.27
N ILE A 194 10.58 3.63 -5.52
CA ILE A 194 11.01 2.36 -6.13
C ILE A 194 12.45 2.02 -5.72
N THR A 195 13.34 3.00 -5.62
CA THR A 195 14.78 2.76 -5.41
C THR A 195 15.23 2.81 -3.95
N ARG A 196 14.40 3.35 -3.03
CA ARG A 196 14.74 3.39 -1.61
C ARG A 196 14.87 1.98 -1.02
N LYS A 197 15.65 1.89 0.05
CA LYS A 197 15.69 0.67 0.87
C LYS A 197 14.31 0.39 1.44
N ILE A 198 13.97 -0.89 1.51
CA ILE A 198 12.74 -1.39 2.11
C ILE A 198 13.07 -2.65 2.93
N GLY A 199 12.48 -2.73 4.12
CA GLY A 199 12.42 -3.93 4.94
C GLY A 199 11.00 -4.48 4.95
N PHE A 200 10.89 -5.78 5.10
CA PHE A 200 9.64 -6.53 5.13
C PHE A 200 9.45 -7.21 6.49
N GLU A 201 8.20 -7.54 6.81
CA GLU A 201 7.83 -8.30 8.02
C GLU A 201 8.40 -7.68 9.30
N ALA A 202 8.47 -6.34 9.32
CA ALA A 202 9.20 -5.65 10.34
C ALA A 202 8.38 -5.57 11.64
N VAL A 203 9.10 -5.66 12.76
CA VAL A 203 8.54 -5.50 14.09
C VAL A 203 9.40 -4.52 14.86
N MET A 204 8.77 -3.46 15.38
CA MET A 204 9.43 -2.48 16.22
C MET A 204 8.98 -2.61 17.66
N ARG A 205 9.95 -2.70 18.58
CA ARG A 205 9.71 -2.62 20.02
C ARG A 205 10.38 -1.39 20.57
N ILE A 206 9.65 -0.63 21.38
CA ILE A 206 10.17 0.59 22.02
C ILE A 206 10.16 0.38 23.53
N ARG A 207 11.31 0.63 24.16
CA ARG A 207 11.49 0.59 25.61
C ARG A 207 11.89 1.97 26.11
N ALA A 208 11.42 2.31 27.30
CA ALA A 208 11.77 3.55 27.99
C ALA A 208 12.31 3.24 29.39
N THR A 209 13.02 4.21 29.99
CA THR A 209 13.42 4.14 31.40
C THR A 209 12.21 3.88 32.31
N ARG A 210 12.41 3.08 33.36
CA ARG A 210 11.40 2.82 34.38
C ARG A 210 10.77 4.13 34.90
N GLY A 211 9.45 4.10 35.08
CA GLY A 211 8.66 5.27 35.46
C GLY A 211 8.16 6.09 34.28
N LEU A 212 8.63 5.80 33.05
CA LEU A 212 8.04 6.27 31.81
C LEU A 212 7.22 5.16 31.16
N ALA A 213 6.00 5.48 30.74
CA ALA A 213 5.13 4.58 30.01
C ALA A 213 4.77 5.16 28.64
N ILE A 214 4.85 4.32 27.61
CA ILE A 214 4.40 4.68 26.26
C ILE A 214 2.90 4.37 26.20
N THR A 215 2.08 5.39 25.99
CA THR A 215 0.63 5.26 26.11
C THR A 215 -0.07 5.24 24.76
N ASN A 216 0.38 6.05 23.81
CA ASN A 216 -0.17 6.12 22.46
C ASN A 216 0.92 6.07 21.40
N PHE A 217 0.57 5.49 20.26
CA PHE A 217 1.39 5.52 19.04
C PHE A 217 0.63 6.22 17.91
N HIS A 218 1.38 6.89 17.04
CA HIS A 218 0.85 7.62 15.89
C HIS A 218 1.66 7.28 14.63
N GLY A 219 0.97 6.83 13.58
CA GLY A 219 1.57 6.48 12.29
C GLY A 219 0.78 5.42 11.55
N SER A 220 1.34 4.93 10.45
CA SER A 220 0.82 3.78 9.69
C SER A 220 1.49 2.51 10.17
N PHE A 221 0.81 1.75 11.04
CA PHE A 221 1.27 0.46 11.55
C PHE A 221 0.09 -0.27 12.20
N PHE A 222 0.33 -1.52 12.61
CA PHE A 222 -0.60 -2.28 13.43
C PHE A 222 0.00 -2.57 14.81
N VAL A 223 -0.72 -2.27 15.88
CA VAL A 223 -0.26 -2.52 17.27
C VAL A 223 -0.63 -3.95 17.64
N ARG A 224 0.39 -4.80 17.89
CA ARG A 224 0.16 -6.19 18.35
C ARG A 224 0.02 -6.29 19.87
N SER A 225 0.80 -5.49 20.60
CA SER A 225 0.75 -5.37 22.06
C SER A 225 1.18 -3.96 22.47
N THR A 226 1.09 -3.65 23.77
CA THR A 226 1.35 -2.32 24.35
C THR A 226 2.69 -1.69 23.96
N ASP A 227 3.69 -2.48 23.58
CA ASP A 227 5.02 -2.02 23.20
C ASP A 227 5.54 -2.59 21.87
N LEU A 228 4.67 -3.22 21.07
CA LEU A 228 5.06 -3.97 19.88
C LEU A 228 4.26 -3.55 18.65
N LEU A 229 4.96 -2.93 17.69
CA LEU A 229 4.40 -2.46 16.43
C LEU A 229 4.74 -3.45 15.31
N SER A 230 3.72 -3.86 14.55
CA SER A 230 3.85 -4.61 13.30
C SER A 230 3.88 -3.66 12.13
N LEU A 231 4.89 -3.84 11.29
CA LEU A 231 5.25 -2.97 10.17
C LEU A 231 5.46 -3.86 8.94
N PRO A 232 4.38 -4.24 8.21
CA PRO A 232 4.48 -5.12 7.04
C PRO A 232 5.56 -4.67 6.04
N ASN A 233 5.67 -3.36 5.85
CA ASN A 233 6.83 -2.74 5.22
C ASN A 233 7.44 -1.65 6.13
N ILE A 234 8.74 -1.43 6.01
CA ILE A 234 9.45 -0.31 6.65
C ILE A 234 10.45 0.29 5.69
N ASN A 235 10.61 1.60 5.71
CA ASN A 235 11.52 2.33 4.83
C ASN A 235 12.09 3.56 5.53
N PRO A 236 13.19 4.15 5.03
CA PRO A 236 13.83 5.32 5.66
C PRO A 236 12.97 6.58 5.72
N ASP A 237 11.87 6.64 4.97
CA ASP A 237 10.98 7.81 4.92
C ASP A 237 9.78 7.65 5.89
N ALA A 238 9.66 6.50 6.56
CA ALA A 238 8.62 6.26 7.56
C ALA A 238 8.92 6.98 8.88
N GLY A 239 7.90 7.60 9.46
CA GLY A 239 7.98 8.29 10.74
C GLY A 239 6.86 7.84 11.67
N PHE A 240 7.18 7.73 12.97
CA PHE A 240 6.25 7.33 14.01
C PHE A 240 6.33 8.31 15.17
N GLY A 241 5.16 8.68 15.72
CA GLY A 241 5.04 9.45 16.94
C GLY A 241 4.65 8.54 18.10
N MET A 242 5.11 8.87 19.31
CA MET A 242 4.67 8.20 20.53
C MET A 242 4.37 9.23 21.62
N GLN A 243 3.35 8.95 22.42
CA GLN A 243 3.04 9.71 23.62
C GLN A 243 3.62 8.97 24.83
N VAL A 244 4.31 9.71 25.69
CA VAL A 244 4.97 9.18 26.88
C VAL A 244 4.41 9.88 28.12
N ASN A 245 4.02 9.08 29.11
CA ASN A 245 3.59 9.56 30.42
C ASN A 245 4.64 9.24 31.49
N ILE A 246 4.70 10.07 32.53
CA ILE A 246 5.46 9.81 33.75
C ILE A 246 4.50 9.17 34.74
N GLU A 247 4.69 7.88 35.01
CA GLU A 247 3.83 7.10 35.92
C GLU A 247 4.44 6.95 37.33
N GLU A 248 5.77 6.90 37.42
CA GLU A 248 6.49 6.89 38.69
C GLU A 248 7.32 8.16 38.85
N PRO A 249 7.47 8.70 40.06
CA PRO A 249 8.31 9.87 40.28
C PRO A 249 9.79 9.61 39.95
N LEU A 250 10.39 10.45 39.12
CA LEU A 250 11.74 10.26 38.57
C LEU A 250 12.86 10.89 39.43
N HIS A 251 12.63 11.10 40.73
CA HIS A 251 13.51 11.91 41.60
C HIS A 251 14.98 11.47 41.62
N ASN A 252 15.27 10.19 41.40
CA ASN A 252 16.62 9.61 41.46
C ASN A 252 17.23 9.37 40.07
N ILE A 253 16.60 9.85 39.00
CA ILE A 253 17.03 9.57 37.62
C ILE A 253 17.54 10.88 37.00
N ARG A 254 18.82 10.89 36.60
CA ARG A 254 19.44 12.04 35.92
C ARG A 254 19.21 12.06 34.41
N THR A 255 18.84 10.92 33.83
CA THR A 255 18.70 10.75 32.38
C THR A 255 17.59 9.74 32.07
N ALA A 256 16.66 10.15 31.20
CA ALA A 256 15.70 9.24 30.59
C ALA A 256 16.30 8.65 29.30
N CYS A 257 16.15 7.35 29.13
CA CYS A 257 16.65 6.60 27.99
C CYS A 257 15.47 6.00 27.23
N PHE A 258 15.59 5.98 25.91
CA PHE A 258 14.67 5.33 25.01
C PHE A 258 15.46 4.40 24.09
N GLN A 259 14.94 3.21 23.85
CA GLN A 259 15.52 2.23 22.94
C GLN A 259 14.44 1.76 21.98
N ALA A 260 14.62 2.04 20.69
CA ALA A 260 13.85 1.43 19.62
C ALA A 260 14.67 0.28 19.02
N ALA A 261 14.09 -0.92 18.99
CA ALA A 261 14.66 -2.09 18.33
C ALA A 261 13.75 -2.47 17.15
N LEU A 262 14.33 -2.62 15.96
CA LEU A 262 13.62 -2.92 14.72
C LEU A 262 14.17 -4.22 14.13
N LEU A 263 13.36 -5.29 14.19
CA LEU A 263 13.64 -6.55 13.52
C LEU A 263 12.97 -6.51 12.14
N TYR A 264 13.68 -6.87 11.07
CA TYR A 264 13.10 -6.89 9.72
C TYR A 264 13.84 -7.83 8.77
N THR A 265 13.15 -8.24 7.70
CA THR A 265 13.73 -8.99 6.58
C THR A 265 14.15 -8.00 5.49
N SER A 266 15.41 -8.04 5.04
CA SER A 266 15.85 -7.18 3.93
C SER A 266 15.30 -7.65 2.58
N SER A 267 15.23 -6.74 1.61
CA SER A 267 14.87 -7.08 0.23
C SER A 267 15.83 -8.06 -0.47
N LYS A 268 16.96 -8.39 0.14
CA LYS A 268 17.92 -9.41 -0.33
C LYS A 268 17.76 -10.76 0.39
N GLY A 269 16.72 -10.92 1.21
CA GLY A 269 16.41 -12.16 1.93
C GLY A 269 17.24 -12.43 3.20
N SER A 270 18.16 -11.54 3.58
CA SER A 270 18.87 -11.64 4.88
C SER A 270 18.07 -10.95 5.98
N GLY A 271 17.83 -11.64 7.10
CA GLY A 271 17.22 -11.05 8.29
C GLY A 271 18.22 -10.18 9.05
N TYR A 272 17.80 -8.97 9.44
CA TYR A 272 18.60 -8.06 10.27
C TYR A 272 17.92 -7.85 11.62
N ARG A 273 18.71 -7.91 12.70
CA ARG A 273 18.30 -7.64 14.08
C ARG A 273 18.63 -6.22 14.50
#